data_AF-A0A967ZC05-F1
#
_entry.id   AF-A0A967ZC05-F1
#
_cell.length_a   1.000
_cell.length_b   1.000
_cell.length_c   1.000
_cell.angle_alpha   90.00
_cell.angle_beta   90.00
_cell.angle_gamma   90.00
#
_symmetry.space_group_name_H-M   'P 1'
#
loop_
_entity.id
_entity.type
_entity.pdbx_description
1 polymer ?
#
loop_
_entity_poly.entity_id
_entity_poly.type
_entity_poly.pdbx_seq_one_letter_code
_entity_poly.pdbx_strand_id
1 'polypeptide(L)'
;VGQPGLLPEGPFDRGEFFARLSADTLDDVAFPRSGLNAILEWTASRPDALSADFDFDQLSFSASFAKTWERYTLLSTIRYDTTLNGVAPLTSAFRFGG
;
A
#
# COMPACT_ATOMS: atom_id res chain seq x y z
N VAL A 1 1.82 -16.32 -18.65
CA VAL A 1 2.64 -17.22 -17.82
C VAL A 1 3.59 -16.35 -17.02
N GLY A 2 3.57 -16.43 -15.68
CA GLY A 2 4.34 -15.53 -14.79
C GLY A 2 5.84 -15.85 -14.78
N GLN A 3 6.68 -14.85 -14.52
CA GLN A 3 8.13 -15.03 -14.46
C GLN A 3 8.51 -15.98 -13.31
N PRO A 4 9.25 -17.08 -13.58
CA PRO A 4 9.53 -18.11 -12.59
C PRO A 4 10.38 -17.62 -11.40
N GLY A 5 11.15 -16.53 -11.55
CA GLY A 5 11.99 -15.98 -10.46
C GLY A 5 11.25 -15.18 -9.38
N LEU A 6 9.92 -15.07 -9.42
CA LEU A 6 9.12 -14.34 -8.41
C LEU A 6 8.56 -15.23 -7.29
N LEU A 7 8.74 -16.54 -7.39
CA LEU A 7 8.32 -17.51 -6.38
C LEU A 7 9.53 -17.90 -5.53
N PRO A 8 9.49 -17.72 -4.20
CA PRO A 8 10.50 -18.30 -3.33
C PRO A 8 10.42 -19.82 -3.39
N GLU A 9 11.52 -20.48 -3.74
CA GLU A 9 11.64 -21.94 -3.70
C GLU A 9 11.99 -22.42 -2.28
N GLY A 10 11.11 -22.15 -1.31
CA GLY A 10 11.33 -22.56 0.09
C GLY A 10 10.90 -21.52 1.13
N PRO A 11 11.31 -21.71 2.41
CA PRO A 11 11.21 -20.66 3.42
C PRO A 11 11.93 -19.41 2.95
N PHE A 12 11.39 -18.24 3.27
CA PHE A 12 12.02 -16.97 2.94
C PHE A 12 11.97 -16.02 4.13
N ASP A 13 13.01 -15.21 4.27
CA ASP A 13 13.13 -14.19 5.31
C ASP A 13 12.74 -12.81 4.78
N ARG A 14 11.96 -12.09 5.58
CA ARG A 14 11.48 -10.74 5.28
C ARG A 14 12.03 -9.75 6.29
N GLY A 15 12.91 -8.87 5.80
CA GLY A 15 13.51 -7.79 6.57
C GLY A 15 13.27 -6.45 5.89
N GLU A 16 12.31 -5.69 6.40
CA GLU A 16 11.83 -4.46 5.77
C GLU A 16 11.87 -3.25 6.72
N PHE A 17 12.29 -2.11 6.19
CA PHE A 17 11.99 -0.80 6.76
C PHE A 17 10.68 -0.29 6.17
N PHE A 18 9.92 0.47 6.95
CA PHE A 18 8.75 1.16 6.45
C PHE A 18 8.66 2.58 7.01
N ALA A 19 8.12 3.48 6.20
CA ALA A 19 7.75 4.83 6.61
C ALA A 19 6.32 5.09 6.16
N ARG A 20 5.45 5.49 7.10
CA ARG A 20 4.05 5.80 6.84
C ARG A 20 3.71 7.22 7.23
N LEU A 21 3.06 7.93 6.32
CA LEU A 21 2.42 9.22 6.56
C LEU A 21 0.91 9.03 6.44
N SER A 22 0.17 9.58 7.39
CA SER A 22 -1.30 9.53 7.41
C SER A 22 -1.89 10.89 7.73
N ALA A 23 -2.95 11.26 7.00
CA ALA A 23 -3.75 12.43 7.26
C ALA A 23 -5.23 12.05 7.28
N ASP A 24 -5.94 12.46 8.34
CA ASP A 24 -7.37 12.19 8.50
C ASP A 24 -8.10 13.47 8.92
N THR A 25 -9.12 13.81 8.15
CA THR A 25 -10.03 14.94 8.39
C THR A 25 -11.49 14.54 8.23
N LEU A 26 -11.80 13.24 8.20
CA LEU A 26 -13.17 12.75 8.09
C LEU A 26 -13.99 13.14 9.32
N ASP A 27 -15.26 13.50 9.09
CA ASP A 27 -16.18 13.86 10.17
C ASP A 27 -16.70 12.64 10.94
N ASP A 28 -16.82 11.49 10.26
CA ASP A 28 -17.27 10.22 10.82
C ASP A 28 -16.52 9.06 10.15
N VAL A 29 -16.11 8.06 10.93
CA VAL A 29 -15.32 6.92 10.43
C VAL A 29 -16.19 5.90 9.70
N ALA A 30 -17.44 5.71 10.12
CA ALA A 30 -18.34 4.69 9.60
C ALA A 30 -19.20 5.23 8.45
N PHE A 31 -19.65 6.48 8.54
CA PHE A 31 -20.50 7.15 7.56
C PHE A 31 -20.00 8.56 7.23
N PRO A 32 -18.81 8.68 6.63
CA PRO A 32 -18.20 9.98 6.34
C PRO A 32 -19.07 10.80 5.39
N ARG A 33 -19.32 12.05 5.75
CA ARG A 33 -20.07 13.02 4.94
C ARG A 33 -19.19 14.12 4.40
N SER A 34 -18.06 14.38 5.04
CA SER A 34 -17.07 15.34 4.59
C SER A 34 -15.66 14.93 5.02
N GLY A 35 -14.67 15.41 4.27
CA GLY A 35 -13.26 15.28 4.63
C GLY A 35 -12.50 14.31 3.74
N LEU A 36 -11.28 14.02 4.18
CA LEU A 36 -10.30 13.22 3.49
C LEU A 36 -9.59 12.31 4.49
N ASN A 37 -9.42 11.04 4.15
CA ASN A 37 -8.42 10.17 4.76
C ASN A 37 -7.41 9.78 3.68
N ALA A 38 -6.12 9.94 3.95
CA ALA A 38 -5.05 9.60 3.02
C ALA A 38 -3.88 8.95 3.77
N ILE A 39 -3.31 7.92 3.14
CA ILE A 39 -2.17 7.16 3.64
C ILE A 39 -1.16 7.05 2.51
N LEU A 40 0.08 7.41 2.79
CA LEU A 40 1.25 7.16 1.94
C LEU A 40 2.23 6.29 2.74
N GLU A 41 2.63 5.17 2.16
CA GLU A 41 3.56 4.23 2.75
C GLU A 41 4.68 3.91 1.77
N TRP A 42 5.91 3.99 2.27
CA TRP A 42 7.10 3.51 1.57
C TRP A 42 7.68 2.32 2.35
N THR A 43 7.95 1.24 1.64
CA THR A 43 8.50 0.00 2.20
C THR A 43 9.77 -0.38 1.45
N ALA A 44 10.81 -0.73 2.21
CA ALA A 44 12.13 -1.01 1.70
C ALA A 44 12.64 -2.34 2.28
N SER A 45 12.71 -3.37 1.44
CA SER A 45 13.30 -4.66 1.81
C SER A 45 14.81 -4.62 1.60
N ARG A 46 15.59 -5.05 2.59
CA ARG A 46 17.06 -4.91 2.58
C ARG A 46 17.77 -6.18 3.06
N PRO A 47 18.46 -6.92 2.17
CA PRO A 47 19.25 -8.08 2.55
C PRO A 47 20.38 -7.77 3.52
N ASP A 48 21.16 -6.72 3.25
CA ASP A 48 22.37 -6.43 4.00
C ASP A 48 22.11 -5.91 5.42
N ALA A 49 21.00 -5.18 5.60
CA ALA A 49 20.68 -4.53 6.87
C ALA A 49 19.72 -5.35 7.75
N LEU A 50 18.83 -6.13 7.13
CA LEU A 50 17.74 -6.83 7.82
C LEU A 50 17.66 -8.32 7.45
N SER A 51 18.67 -8.89 6.79
CA SER A 51 18.73 -10.29 6.37
C SER A 51 17.51 -10.73 5.55
N ALA A 52 16.96 -9.82 4.75
CA ALA A 52 15.88 -10.15 3.81
C ALA A 52 16.41 -10.94 2.61
N ASP A 53 15.59 -11.82 2.05
CA ASP A 53 15.99 -12.56 0.84
C ASP A 53 15.86 -11.73 -0.45
N PHE A 54 15.12 -10.62 -0.39
CA PHE A 54 14.82 -9.79 -1.55
C PHE A 54 15.19 -8.32 -1.28
N ASP A 55 15.71 -7.63 -2.29
CA ASP A 55 15.97 -6.19 -2.26
C ASP A 55 14.99 -5.47 -3.20
N PHE A 56 14.11 -4.66 -2.62
CA PHE A 56 13.13 -3.87 -3.38
C PHE A 56 12.63 -2.67 -2.59
N ASP A 57 12.06 -1.72 -3.34
CA ASP A 57 11.33 -0.57 -2.80
C ASP A 57 9.91 -0.54 -3.34
N GLN A 58 8.94 -0.38 -2.45
CA GLN A 58 7.53 -0.23 -2.78
C GLN A 58 6.99 1.08 -2.24
N LEU A 59 6.08 1.67 -3.00
CA LEU A 59 5.33 2.86 -2.62
C LEU A 59 3.84 2.57 -2.79
N SER A 60 3.09 2.80 -1.73
CA SER A 60 1.65 2.61 -1.66
C SER A 60 0.98 3.91 -1.23
N PHE A 61 -0.04 4.30 -1.97
CA PHE A 61 -0.87 5.45 -1.67
C PHE A 61 -2.34 5.06 -1.74
N SER A 62 -3.09 5.44 -0.71
CA SER A 62 -4.55 5.32 -0.69
C SER A 62 -5.17 6.59 -0.16
N ALA A 63 -6.23 7.06 -0.80
CA ALA A 63 -7.02 8.17 -0.30
C ALA A 63 -8.50 7.91 -0.49
N SER A 64 -9.30 8.22 0.53
CA SER A 64 -10.75 8.25 0.47
C SER A 64 -11.26 9.66 0.75
N PHE A 65 -12.19 10.11 -0.08
CA PHE A 65 -12.78 11.43 0.02
C PHE A 65 -14.29 11.30 0.15
N ALA A 66 -14.86 12.08 1.07
CA ALA A 66 -16.29 12.19 1.25
C ALA A 66 -16.75 13.63 1.04
N LYS A 67 -17.86 13.80 0.32
CA LYS A 67 -18.51 15.09 0.18
C LYS A 67 -20.01 14.96 0.07
N THR A 68 -20.70 15.63 0.98
CA THR A 68 -22.16 15.70 1.00
C THR A 68 -22.65 17.06 0.53
N TRP A 69 -23.69 17.05 -0.29
CA TRP A 69 -24.41 18.24 -0.74
C TRP A 69 -25.90 17.97 -0.58
N GLU A 70 -26.56 18.79 0.25
CA GLU A 70 -27.93 18.54 0.71
C GLU A 70 -28.12 17.12 1.26
N ARG A 71 -28.73 16.23 0.46
CA ARG A 71 -29.08 14.85 0.79
C ARG A 71 -28.23 13.81 0.04
N TYR A 72 -27.30 14.24 -0.79
CA TYR A 72 -26.47 13.36 -1.61
C TYR A 72 -25.05 13.34 -1.09
N THR A 73 -24.50 12.14 -0.89
CA THR A 73 -23.12 11.94 -0.47
C THR A 73 -22.36 11.21 -1.57
N LEU A 74 -21.24 11.80 -2.01
CA LEU A 74 -20.27 11.14 -2.85
C LEU A 74 -19.13 10.61 -1.99
N LEU A 75 -18.86 9.31 -2.12
CA LEU A 75 -17.70 8.65 -1.59
C LEU A 75 -16.83 8.21 -2.75
N SER A 76 -15.57 8.63 -2.75
CA SER A 76 -14.58 8.17 -3.71
C SER A 76 -13.36 7.61 -3.01
N THR A 77 -12.72 6.63 -3.64
CA THR A 77 -11.48 6.04 -3.14
C THR A 77 -10.53 5.88 -4.30
N ILE A 78 -9.28 6.25 -4.08
CA ILE A 78 -8.18 6.13 -5.01
C ILE A 78 -7.11 5.29 -4.32
N ARG A 79 -6.57 4.32 -5.05
CA ARG A 79 -5.45 3.50 -4.61
C ARG A 79 -4.43 3.41 -5.72
N TYR A 80 -3.16 3.62 -5.37
CA TYR A 80 -2.03 3.56 -6.28
C TYR A 80 -0.88 2.83 -5.58
N ASP A 81 -0.39 1.77 -6.20
CA ASP A 81 0.69 0.95 -5.67
C ASP A 81 1.74 0.74 -6.76
N THR A 82 3.01 0.86 -6.42
CA THR A 82 4.11 0.63 -7.37
C THR A 82 5.36 0.09 -6.69
N THR A 83 6.15 -0.67 -7.43
CA THR A 83 7.51 -1.04 -7.06
C THR A 83 8.44 -0.05 -7.74
N LEU A 84 9.12 0.79 -6.95
CA LEU A 84 10.01 1.83 -7.44
C LEU A 84 11.34 1.26 -7.93
N ASN A 85 11.88 0.30 -7.18
CA ASN A 85 13.16 -0.34 -7.45
C ASN A 85 13.09 -1.84 -7.13
N GLY A 86 13.93 -2.60 -7.82
CA GLY A 86 14.03 -4.04 -7.63
C GLY A 86 12.80 -4.79 -8.17
N VAL A 87 12.73 -6.06 -7.81
CA VAL A 87 11.63 -6.93 -8.22
C VAL A 87 11.04 -7.53 -6.95
N ALA A 88 9.85 -7.06 -6.59
CA ALA A 88 9.15 -7.59 -5.42
C ALA A 88 8.68 -9.03 -5.70
N PRO A 89 8.87 -9.97 -4.76
CA PRO A 89 8.39 -11.34 -4.91
C PRO A 89 6.85 -11.38 -4.93
N LEU A 90 6.26 -12.46 -5.44
CA LEU A 90 4.79 -12.62 -5.46
C LEU A 90 4.17 -12.57 -4.05
N THR A 91 4.93 -12.92 -3.03
CA THR A 91 4.56 -12.81 -1.62
C THR A 91 4.38 -11.37 -1.14
N SER A 92 4.95 -10.40 -1.86
CA SER A 92 4.83 -8.95 -1.63
C SER A 92 4.12 -8.25 -2.79
N ALA A 93 3.42 -9.00 -3.65
CA ALA A 93 2.64 -8.44 -4.74
C ALA A 93 1.40 -7.68 -4.21
N PHE A 94 1.10 -6.55 -4.85
CA PHE A 94 -0.10 -5.79 -4.56
C PHE A 94 -1.36 -6.58 -4.95
N ARG A 95 -2.34 -6.60 -4.05
CA ARG A 95 -3.63 -7.25 -4.27
C ARG A 95 -4.70 -6.19 -4.40
N PHE A 96 -5.45 -6.24 -5.49
CA PHE A 96 -6.64 -5.43 -5.72
C PHE A 96 -7.87 -6.34 -5.72
N GLY A 97 -8.84 -6.06 -4.84
CA GLY A 97 -10.05 -6.86 -4.69
C GLY A 97 -10.67 -6.72 -3.30
N GLY A 98 -11.92 -7.18 -3.16
CA GLY A 98 -12.68 -7.27 -1.91
C GLY A 98 -13.40 -8.60 -1.82
#